data_AF-A0A962EHF8-F1
#
_entry.id   AF-A0A962EHF8-F1
#
_cell.length_a   1.000
_cell.length_b   1.000
_cell.length_c   1.000
_cell.angle_alpha   90.00
_cell.angle_beta   90.00
_cell.angle_gamma   90.00
#
_symmetry.space_group_name_H-M   'P 1'
#
loop_
_entity.id
_entity.type
_entity.pdbx_description
1 polymer ?
#
loop_
_entity_poly.entity_id
_entity_poly.type
_entity_poly.pdbx_seq_one_letter_code
_entity_poly.pdbx_strand_id
1 'polypeptide(L)' 'MQNVRRIDPEGRPVFVTQVTRHRLPLLAGLEPLLLEVIAELRVEFGMRVFAHVILPDHLHLIVHGS' A
#
# COMPACT_ATOMS: atom_id res chain seq x y z
N MET A 1 15.06 -6.57 -15.01
CA MET A 1 13.82 -7.35 -15.23
C MET A 1 13.46 -8.04 -13.93
N GLN A 2 12.21 -7.96 -13.49
CA GLN A 2 11.70 -8.77 -12.39
C GLN A 2 10.75 -9.82 -12.97
N ASN A 3 11.07 -11.11 -12.79
CA ASN A 3 10.19 -12.22 -13.18
C ASN A 3 9.11 -12.44 -12.11
N VAL A 4 8.28 -11.43 -11.89
CA VAL A 4 7.21 -11.46 -10.89
C VAL A 4 5.90 -11.77 -11.58
N ARG A 5 5.29 -12.91 -11.24
CA ARG A 5 3.92 -13.26 -11.62
C ARG A 5 2.99 -12.78 -10.53
N ARG A 6 2.01 -11.93 -10.87
CA ARG A 6 0.89 -11.62 -9.98
C ARG A 6 -0.03 -12.82 -9.91
N ILE A 7 -0.38 -13.23 -8.70
CA ILE A 7 -1.35 -14.30 -8.45
C ILE A 7 -2.67 -13.63 -8.11
N ASP A 8 -3.75 -14.07 -8.76
CA ASP A 8 -5.10 -13.65 -8.38
C ASP A 8 -5.38 -14.14 -6.95
N PRO A 9 -5.71 -13.24 -6.01
CA PRO A 9 -5.93 -13.64 -4.63
C PRO A 9 -7.23 -14.41 -4.41
N GLU A 10 -8.15 -14.51 -5.38
CA GLU A 10 -9.46 -15.18 -5.23
C GLU A 10 -10.24 -14.65 -4.01
N GLY A 11 -10.25 -13.32 -3.83
CA GLY A 11 -10.90 -12.68 -2.70
C GLY A 11 -10.16 -12.80 -1.35
N ARG A 12 -8.90 -13.25 -1.36
CA ARG A 12 -8.06 -13.25 -0.15
C ARG A 12 -7.37 -11.90 0.04
N PRO A 13 -7.11 -11.46 1.30
CA PRO A 13 -6.27 -10.32 1.54
C PRO A 13 -4.84 -10.53 1.02
N VAL A 14 -4.24 -9.49 0.47
CA VAL A 14 -2.86 -9.46 -0.01
C VAL A 14 -2.01 -8.50 0.81
N PHE A 15 -0.74 -8.86 0.99
CA PHE A 15 0.26 -7.99 1.59
C PHE A 15 1.02 -7.24 0.48
N VAL A 16 1.02 -5.92 0.55
CA VAL A 16 1.68 -5.03 -0.42
C VAL A 16 2.77 -4.25 0.29
N THR A 17 3.94 -4.17 -0.35
CA THR A 17 5.04 -3.29 0.07
C THR A 17 5.37 -2.34 -1.06
N GLN A 18 5.39 -1.04 -0.75
CA GLN A 18 5.85 -0.01 -1.68
C GLN A 18 7.04 0.71 -1.06
N VAL A 19 8.16 0.72 -1.78
CA VAL A 19 9.40 1.35 -1.33
C VAL A 19 9.69 2.54 -2.23
N THR A 20 10.11 3.63 -1.63
CA THR A 20 10.63 4.80 -2.35
C THR A 20 11.85 4.44 -3.19
N ARG A 21 12.10 5.24 -4.23
CA ARG A 21 13.28 5.05 -5.07
C ARG A 21 14.55 5.19 -4.23
N HIS A 22 15.44 4.20 -4.34
CA HIS A 22 16.70 4.13 -3.57
C HIS A 22 16.53 4.18 -2.04
N ARG A 23 15.34 3.84 -1.51
CA ARG A 23 15.04 3.91 -0.06
C ARG A 23 15.27 5.30 0.53
N LEU A 24 15.04 6.35 -0.26
CA LEU A 24 15.10 7.72 0.24
C LEU A 24 13.95 7.96 1.22
N PRO A 25 14.16 8.68 2.34
CA PRO A 25 13.14 8.86 3.38
C PRO A 25 12.07 9.90 2.98
N LEU A 26 11.50 9.78 1.78
CA LEU A 26 10.61 10.75 1.16
C LEU A 26 9.20 10.78 1.78
N LEU A 27 8.85 9.79 2.59
CA LEU A 27 7.55 9.70 3.26
C LEU A 27 7.58 10.29 4.68
N ALA A 28 8.77 10.61 5.21
CA ALA A 28 8.92 11.16 6.55
C ALA A 28 8.16 12.49 6.70
N GLY A 29 7.26 12.57 7.68
CA GLY A 29 6.43 13.76 7.91
C GLY A 29 5.24 13.90 6.95
N LEU A 30 5.08 12.96 6.00
CA LEU A 30 3.94 12.91 5.08
C LEU A 30 2.89 11.86 5.49
N GLU A 31 3.01 11.28 6.68
CA GLU A 31 2.12 10.23 7.17
C GLU A 31 0.64 10.65 7.12
N PRO A 32 0.24 11.87 7.55
CA PRO A 32 -1.17 12.30 7.48
C PRO A 32 -1.69 12.33 6.04
N LEU A 33 -0.90 12.87 5.10
CA LEU A 33 -1.26 12.94 3.68
C LEU A 33 -1.42 11.54 3.08
N LEU A 34 -0.52 10.62 3.41
CA LEU A 34 -0.60 9.23 2.93
C LEU A 34 -1.83 8.50 3.49
N LEU A 35 -2.24 8.80 4.73
CA LEU A 35 -3.47 8.25 5.31
C LEU A 35 -4.72 8.77 4.60
N GLU A 36 -4.75 10.06 4.21
CA GLU A 36 -5.83 10.64 3.41
C GLU A 36 -5.93 9.94 2.04
N VAL A 37 -4.80 9.77 1.35
CA VAL A 37 -4.76 9.05 0.07
C VAL A 37 -5.23 7.60 0.23
N ILE A 38 -4.81 6.89 1.28
CA ILE A 38 -5.30 5.52 1.54
C ILE A 38 -6.83 5.53 1.74
N ALA A 39 -7.38 6.53 2.43
CA ALA A 39 -8.82 6.65 2.63
C ALA A 39 -9.57 6.93 1.32
N GLU A 40 -9.04 7.81 0.46
CA GLU A 40 -9.60 8.08 -0.88
C GLU A 40 -9.61 6.81 -1.73
N LEU A 41 -8.49 6.09 -1.80
CA LEU A 41 -8.37 4.85 -2.56
C LEU A 41 -9.33 3.76 -2.07
N ARG A 42 -9.64 3.72 -0.77
CA ARG A 42 -10.64 2.79 -0.22
C ARG A 42 -12.03 3.03 -0.79
N VAL A 43 -12.40 4.30 -0.96
CA VAL A 43 -13.70 4.70 -1.51
C VAL A 43 -13.72 4.48 -3.01
N GLU A 44 -12.69 4.95 -3.72
CA GLU A 44 -12.61 4.89 -5.19
C GLU A 44 -12.63 3.45 -5.71
N PHE A 45 -11.85 2.56 -5.11
CA PHE A 45 -11.68 1.18 -5.58
C PHE A 45 -12.50 0.16 -4.80
N GLY A 46 -13.34 0.59 -3.85
CA GLY A 46 -14.08 -0.31 -2.97
C GLY A 46 -13.18 -1.22 -2.12
N MET A 47 -11.91 -0.89 -1.94
CA MET A 47 -10.97 -1.78 -1.25
C MET A 47 -11.15 -1.73 0.27
N ARG A 48 -10.98 -2.89 0.91
CA ARG A 48 -10.85 -2.99 2.36
C ARG A 48 -9.36 -3.00 2.73
N VAL A 49 -8.94 -2.02 3.54
CA VAL A 49 -7.61 -1.98 4.17
C VAL A 49 -7.75 -2.53 5.59
N PHE A 50 -7.07 -3.63 5.88
CA PHE A 50 -7.08 -4.26 7.21
C PHE A 50 -5.99 -3.70 8.12
N ALA A 51 -4.83 -3.39 7.55
CA ALA A 51 -3.70 -2.84 8.26
C ALA A 51 -2.83 -2.01 7.32
N HIS A 52 -2.15 -1.01 7.88
CA HIS A 52 -1.12 -0.25 7.20
C HIS A 52 -0.02 0.14 8.18
N VAL A 53 1.20 0.34 7.68
CA VAL A 53 2.27 1.05 8.38
C VAL A 53 3.00 1.91 7.38
N ILE A 54 3.33 3.13 7.80
CA ILE A 54 4.09 4.10 7.01
C ILE A 54 5.42 4.28 7.73
N LEU A 55 6.51 4.06 7.00
CA LEU A 55 7.87 4.29 7.42
C LEU A 55 8.48 5.39 6.53
N PRO A 56 9.59 6.02 6.93
CA PRO A 56 10.20 7.11 6.18
C PRO A 56 10.45 6.82 4.69
N ASP A 57 10.83 5.58 4.34
CA ASP A 57 11.22 5.20 2.97
C ASP A 57 10.27 4.18 2.32
N HIS A 58 9.25 3.68 3.02
CA HIS A 58 8.32 2.68 2.48
C HIS A 58 7.01 2.60 3.26
N LEU A 59 6.02 1.93 2.69
CA LEU A 59 4.77 1.58 3.35
C LEU A 59 4.44 0.11 3.12
N HIS A 60 3.71 -0.45 4.07
CA HIS A 60 3.10 -1.77 3.97
C HIS A 60 1.59 -1.68 4.11
N LEU A 61 0.86 -2.48 3.35
CA LEU A 61 -0.59 -2.58 3.40
C LEU A 61 -1.02 -4.05 3.44
N ILE A 62 -2.10 -4.33 4.18
CA ILE A 62 -2.88 -5.56 4.03
C ILE A 62 -4.23 -5.16 3.47
N VAL A 63 -4.52 -5.54 2.22
CA VAL A 63 -5.69 -5.07 1.46
C VAL A 63 -6.44 -6.20 0.78
N HIS A 64 -7.72 -5.98 0.54
CA HIS A 64 -8.59 -6.84 -0.28
C HIS A 64 -9.43 -5.96 -1.20
N GLY A 65 -9.38 -6.22 -2.51
CA GLY A 65 -10.30 -5.61 -3.47
C GLY A 65 -11.66 -6.29 -3.36
N SER A 66 -12.75 -5.52 -3.50
CA SER A 66 -14.09 -6.08 -3.60
C SER A 66 -14.43 -6.53 -5.02
#